data_AF-A0A4U0X020-F1
#
_entry.id   AF-A0A4U0X020-F1
#
_cell.length_a   1.000
_cell.length_b   1.000
_cell.length_c   1.000
_cell.angle_alpha   90.00
_cell.angle_beta   90.00
_cell.angle_gamma   90.00
#
_symmetry.space_group_name_H-M   'P 1'
#
loop_
_entity.id
_entity.type
_entity.pdbx_description
1 polymer ?
#
loop_
_entity_poly.entity_id
_entity_poly.type
_entity_poly.pdbx_seq_one_letter_code
_entity_poly.pdbx_strand_id
1 'polypeptide(L)'
;MEDVTEQQHLLPAAVDHRAKHTPEKIYAALPKGDRLEDGFFDLTYTAFARAIDAAAWWLDSVLGAKSAKTKFDELATVPYVGPDDFRYGLFIHAAMKTGRKVMYPFPANTPEGLVRLLELSNSEVVLASVCHKHIWTEPLMLKPEIRLIEVPEICEFVHDKHVEPYLYERTMAEGIDDAQMLIQTSGTTSHPKPIVLNNRWTKEYLEDVALLGKRNGIILVPDMLRHLVRDPEARQSLKLYDWVGDHGFYMDYYSDDLYELCTKRQQNDPRHVPAIDVFHTRDLWRAAPGRGGFWMNAGRVDDFVKLSTMTKFNAIAIEQIVEANPIVAKCVIAGDSRKKAFILVEPSP
;
A
#
# COMPACT_ATOMS: atom_id res chain seq x y z
N MET A 1 -11.38 -2.77 -28.31
CA MET A 1 -11.45 -2.34 -26.90
C MET A 1 -12.72 -1.50 -26.83
N GLU A 2 -13.85 -2.18 -26.73
CA GLU A 2 -15.16 -1.54 -26.57
C GLU A 2 -15.60 -1.89 -25.15
N ASP A 3 -14.95 -1.27 -24.17
CA ASP A 3 -15.28 -1.44 -22.75
C ASP A 3 -15.21 -0.03 -22.15
N VAL A 4 -16.31 0.72 -22.32
CA VAL A 4 -16.79 1.84 -21.49
C VAL A 4 -15.83 3.03 -21.32
N THR A 5 -16.39 4.22 -21.17
CA THR A 5 -15.76 5.43 -20.64
C THR A 5 -15.23 5.22 -19.20
N GLU A 6 -14.29 4.29 -19.00
CA GLU A 6 -13.60 3.99 -17.73
C GLU A 6 -13.01 5.26 -17.08
N GLN A 7 -12.71 6.27 -17.89
CA GLN A 7 -12.17 7.56 -17.46
C GLN A 7 -13.18 8.50 -16.76
N GLN A 8 -14.45 8.10 -16.55
CA GLN A 8 -15.50 8.97 -16.00
C GLN A 8 -16.10 8.53 -14.66
N HIS A 9 -15.70 7.39 -14.10
CA HIS A 9 -16.28 6.88 -12.84
C HIS A 9 -15.24 6.75 -11.73
N LEU A 10 -15.62 7.14 -10.50
CA LEU A 10 -14.88 6.78 -9.29
C LEU A 10 -14.99 5.27 -9.05
N LEU A 11 -14.06 4.69 -8.28
CA LEU A 11 -13.91 3.24 -8.12
C LEU A 11 -15.23 2.48 -7.83
N PRO A 12 -16.10 2.88 -6.87
CA PRO A 12 -17.35 2.16 -6.61
C PRO A 12 -18.30 2.20 -7.81
N ALA A 13 -18.48 3.37 -8.42
CA ALA A 13 -19.34 3.53 -9.60
C ALA A 13 -18.82 2.72 -10.81
N ALA A 14 -17.50 2.58 -10.97
CA ALA A 14 -16.92 1.76 -12.03
C ALA A 14 -17.24 0.27 -11.84
N VAL A 15 -17.20 -0.23 -10.59
CA VAL A 15 -17.61 -1.60 -10.27
C VAL A 15 -19.11 -1.79 -10.51
N ASP A 16 -19.95 -0.88 -10.02
CA ASP A 16 -21.40 -0.93 -10.22
C ASP A 16 -21.77 -0.90 -11.72
N HIS A 17 -21.05 -0.11 -12.53
CA HIS A 17 -21.23 -0.08 -13.98
C HIS A 17 -20.90 -1.43 -14.60
N ARG A 18 -19.73 -2.01 -14.29
CA ARG A 18 -19.32 -3.31 -14.85
C ARG A 18 -20.19 -4.45 -14.36
N ALA A 19 -20.70 -4.41 -13.13
CA ALA A 19 -21.68 -5.38 -12.64
C ALA A 19 -22.98 -5.35 -13.46
N LYS A 20 -23.42 -4.17 -13.94
CA LYS A 20 -24.61 -4.04 -14.80
C LYS A 20 -24.40 -4.49 -16.24
N HIS A 21 -23.22 -4.25 -16.82
CA HIS A 21 -22.97 -4.44 -18.26
C HIS A 21 -22.17 -5.72 -18.58
N THR A 22 -21.30 -6.15 -17.67
CA THR A 22 -20.46 -7.35 -17.80
C THR A 22 -20.47 -8.17 -16.49
N PRO A 23 -21.65 -8.63 -16.03
CA PRO A 23 -21.86 -9.20 -14.69
C PRO A 23 -20.95 -10.38 -14.36
N GLU A 24 -20.78 -11.30 -15.31
CA GLU A 24 -20.03 -12.55 -15.16
C GLU A 24 -18.52 -12.41 -15.40
N LYS A 25 -18.05 -11.22 -15.79
CA LYS A 25 -16.62 -10.99 -15.99
C LYS A 25 -15.93 -11.13 -14.63
N ILE A 26 -14.85 -11.91 -14.61
CA ILE A 26 -14.08 -12.15 -13.38
C ILE A 26 -13.36 -10.86 -12.99
N TYR A 27 -13.59 -10.41 -11.77
CA TYR A 27 -12.88 -9.30 -11.15
C TYR A 27 -11.57 -9.78 -10.50
N ALA A 28 -11.65 -10.85 -9.70
CA ALA A 28 -10.52 -11.43 -9.00
C ALA A 28 -10.69 -12.94 -8.81
N ALA A 29 -9.58 -13.67 -8.75
CA ALA A 29 -9.55 -15.06 -8.32
C ALA A 29 -8.96 -15.11 -6.90
N LEU A 30 -9.75 -15.54 -5.92
CA LEU A 30 -9.38 -15.55 -4.50
C LEU A 30 -8.99 -16.98 -4.07
N PRO A 31 -7.91 -17.18 -3.30
CA PRO A 31 -7.54 -18.52 -2.85
C PRO A 31 -8.62 -19.11 -1.92
N LYS A 32 -8.95 -20.39 -2.08
CA LYS A 32 -9.92 -21.10 -1.23
C LYS A 32 -9.36 -21.53 0.13
N GLY A 33 -8.04 -21.51 0.27
CA GLY A 33 -7.32 -21.89 1.49
C GLY A 33 -5.87 -21.45 1.43
N ASP A 34 -5.06 -21.93 2.37
CA ASP A 34 -3.66 -21.54 2.51
C ASP A 34 -2.74 -22.24 1.50
N ARG A 35 -3.28 -23.13 0.66
CA ARG A 35 -2.52 -23.90 -0.32
C ARG A 35 -3.02 -23.62 -1.73
N LEU A 36 -2.09 -23.53 -2.69
CA LEU A 36 -2.44 -23.36 -4.10
C LEU A 36 -3.30 -24.51 -4.64
N GLU A 37 -3.09 -25.71 -4.10
CA GLU A 37 -3.86 -26.91 -4.46
C GLU A 37 -5.34 -26.83 -4.06
N ASP A 38 -5.70 -25.97 -3.10
CA ASP A 38 -7.08 -25.76 -2.69
C ASP A 38 -7.88 -25.02 -3.78
N GLY A 39 -7.17 -24.43 -4.76
CA GLY A 39 -7.72 -23.73 -5.91
C GLY A 39 -8.22 -22.34 -5.57
N PHE A 40 -8.95 -21.76 -6.52
CA PHE A 40 -9.42 -20.38 -6.44
C PHE A 40 -10.95 -20.31 -6.58
N PHE A 41 -11.52 -19.27 -5.98
CA PHE A 41 -12.88 -18.81 -6.16
C PHE A 41 -12.87 -17.60 -7.09
N ASP A 42 -13.57 -17.70 -8.22
CA ASP A 42 -13.72 -16.60 -9.15
C ASP A 42 -14.79 -15.63 -8.65
N LEU A 43 -14.36 -14.44 -8.27
CA LEU A 43 -15.23 -13.33 -7.88
C LEU A 43 -15.61 -12.54 -9.14
N THR A 44 -16.87 -12.64 -9.56
CA THR A 44 -17.41 -11.85 -10.68
C THR A 44 -17.67 -10.39 -10.29
N TYR A 45 -17.83 -9.49 -11.27
CA TYR A 45 -18.19 -8.10 -10.98
C TYR A 45 -19.50 -7.97 -10.21
N THR A 46 -20.51 -8.78 -10.52
CA THR A 46 -21.77 -8.78 -9.76
C THR A 46 -21.57 -9.25 -8.31
N ALA A 47 -20.79 -10.32 -8.11
CA ALA A 47 -20.48 -10.79 -6.76
C ALA A 47 -19.68 -9.75 -5.97
N PHE A 48 -18.75 -9.04 -6.63
CA PHE A 48 -17.98 -7.99 -5.98
C PHE A 48 -18.83 -6.77 -5.62
N ALA A 49 -19.68 -6.28 -6.53
CA ALA A 49 -20.60 -5.17 -6.24
C ALA A 49 -21.48 -5.48 -5.02
N ARG A 50 -22.04 -6.70 -4.99
CA ARG A 50 -22.84 -7.20 -3.85
C ARG A 50 -22.02 -7.25 -2.55
N ALA A 51 -20.77 -7.69 -2.60
CA ALA A 51 -19.89 -7.71 -1.42
C ALA A 51 -19.57 -6.30 -0.92
N ILE A 52 -19.33 -5.35 -1.82
CA ILE A 52 -19.14 -3.92 -1.48
C ILE A 52 -20.38 -3.39 -0.76
N ASP A 53 -21.57 -3.68 -1.27
CA ASP A 53 -22.82 -3.24 -0.67
C ASP A 53 -23.02 -3.84 0.73
N ALA A 54 -22.72 -5.13 0.90
CA ALA A 54 -22.77 -5.79 2.22
C ALA A 54 -21.81 -5.14 3.21
N ALA A 55 -20.57 -4.87 2.79
CA ALA A 55 -19.57 -4.19 3.61
C ALA A 55 -19.95 -2.73 3.93
N ALA A 56 -20.58 -2.01 2.99
CA ALA A 56 -21.06 -0.65 3.18
C ALA A 56 -22.20 -0.59 4.21
N TRP A 57 -23.20 -1.47 4.10
CA TRP A 57 -24.26 -1.59 5.10
C TRP A 57 -23.72 -1.97 6.47
N TRP A 58 -22.74 -2.89 6.52
CA TRP A 58 -22.09 -3.26 7.77
C TRP A 58 -21.36 -2.06 8.40
N LEU A 59 -20.57 -1.30 7.64
CA LEU A 59 -19.89 -0.10 8.13
C LEU A 59 -20.88 0.91 8.73
N ASP A 60 -21.98 1.20 8.04
CA ASP A 60 -22.99 2.12 8.55
C ASP A 60 -23.71 1.60 9.80
N SER A 61 -23.92 0.28 9.92
CA SER A 61 -24.54 -0.30 11.10
C SER A 61 -23.68 -0.17 12.36
N VAL A 62 -22.34 -0.16 12.24
CA VAL A 62 -21.41 -0.11 13.38
C VAL A 62 -20.80 1.28 13.62
N LEU A 63 -20.74 2.14 12.59
CA LEU A 63 -20.17 3.49 12.64
C LEU A 63 -21.23 4.60 12.54
N GLY A 64 -22.51 4.24 12.31
CA GLY A 64 -23.61 5.17 12.07
C GLY A 64 -23.66 5.65 10.62
N ALA A 65 -24.85 5.84 10.04
CA ALA A 65 -24.96 6.28 8.65
C ALA A 65 -24.35 7.67 8.43
N LYS A 66 -23.53 7.80 7.39
CA LYS A 66 -23.06 9.10 6.87
C LYS A 66 -23.63 9.32 5.48
N SER A 67 -23.83 10.58 5.10
CA SER A 67 -24.22 10.88 3.73
C SER A 67 -23.06 10.59 2.77
N ALA A 68 -23.32 9.97 1.62
CA ALA A 68 -22.35 9.88 0.52
C ALA A 68 -21.90 11.28 0.01
N LYS A 69 -22.63 12.34 0.37
CA LYS A 69 -22.31 13.74 0.07
C LYS A 69 -21.43 14.41 1.14
N THR A 70 -20.91 13.66 2.12
CA THR A 70 -19.97 14.18 3.13
C THR A 70 -18.78 14.84 2.44
N LYS A 71 -18.39 16.03 2.86
CA LYS A 71 -17.25 16.75 2.27
C LYS A 71 -15.93 16.08 2.62
N PHE A 72 -14.93 16.27 1.76
CA PHE A 72 -13.57 15.75 1.94
C PHE A 72 -13.01 15.95 3.36
N ASP A 73 -13.10 17.19 3.88
CA ASP A 73 -12.56 17.58 5.19
C ASP A 73 -13.29 16.92 6.38
N GLU A 74 -14.47 16.35 6.14
CA GLU A 74 -15.34 15.73 7.14
C GLU A 74 -15.31 14.19 7.09
N LEU A 75 -14.56 13.61 6.13
CA LEU A 75 -14.43 12.17 5.99
C LEU A 75 -13.72 11.59 7.22
N ALA A 76 -14.38 10.67 7.92
CA ALA A 76 -13.77 9.96 9.05
C ALA A 76 -12.73 8.96 8.52
N THR A 77 -11.58 8.91 9.17
CA THR A 77 -10.56 7.87 8.92
C THR A 77 -10.91 6.63 9.73
N VAL A 78 -10.91 5.48 9.07
CA VAL A 78 -11.16 4.17 9.68
C VAL A 78 -9.96 3.27 9.46
N PRO A 79 -9.04 3.18 10.43
CA PRO A 79 -7.91 2.25 10.38
C PRO A 79 -8.38 0.81 10.41
N TYR A 80 -7.79 -0.04 9.57
CA TYR A 80 -8.07 -1.48 9.53
C TYR A 80 -6.78 -2.29 9.56
N VAL A 81 -6.77 -3.32 10.41
CA VAL A 81 -5.72 -4.36 10.42
C VAL A 81 -6.38 -5.74 10.40
N GLY A 82 -6.06 -6.55 9.41
CA GLY A 82 -6.60 -7.91 9.30
C GLY A 82 -5.69 -8.84 8.50
N PRO A 83 -6.19 -10.02 8.12
CA PRO A 83 -5.43 -11.00 7.35
C PRO A 83 -5.14 -10.47 5.94
N ASP A 84 -4.05 -10.96 5.34
CA ASP A 84 -3.62 -10.61 3.98
C ASP A 84 -4.59 -11.16 2.90
N ASP A 85 -5.82 -10.64 2.87
CA ASP A 85 -6.90 -11.08 2.00
C ASP A 85 -7.66 -9.92 1.33
N PHE A 86 -8.73 -10.28 0.63
CA PHE A 86 -9.52 -9.37 -0.19
C PHE A 86 -10.21 -8.24 0.59
N ARG A 87 -10.32 -8.32 1.93
CA ARG A 87 -10.95 -7.28 2.76
C ARG A 87 -10.29 -5.92 2.61
N TYR A 88 -8.99 -5.87 2.34
CA TYR A 88 -8.28 -4.61 2.05
C TYR A 88 -8.85 -3.93 0.82
N GLY A 89 -8.98 -4.63 -0.31
CA GLY A 89 -9.61 -4.07 -1.51
C GLY A 89 -11.07 -3.70 -1.27
N LEU A 90 -11.83 -4.60 -0.63
CA LEU A 90 -13.25 -4.42 -0.32
C LEU A 90 -13.53 -3.14 0.49
N PHE A 91 -12.76 -2.89 1.55
CA PHE A 91 -12.99 -1.74 2.43
C PHE A 91 -12.65 -0.40 1.81
N ILE A 92 -11.78 -0.34 0.80
CA ILE A 92 -11.59 0.90 0.01
C ILE A 92 -12.92 1.32 -0.61
N HIS A 93 -13.59 0.40 -1.32
CA HIS A 93 -14.86 0.68 -1.98
C HIS A 93 -15.98 0.95 -0.98
N ALA A 94 -16.12 0.14 0.07
CA ALA A 94 -17.16 0.29 1.07
C ALA A 94 -17.02 1.59 1.88
N ALA A 95 -15.80 1.99 2.23
CA ALA A 95 -15.56 3.27 2.90
C ALA A 95 -15.90 4.45 1.99
N MET A 96 -15.52 4.39 0.71
CA MET A 96 -15.93 5.40 -0.26
C MET A 96 -17.46 5.51 -0.39
N LYS A 97 -18.17 4.38 -0.49
CA LYS A 97 -19.64 4.37 -0.57
C LYS A 97 -20.29 5.04 0.64
N THR A 98 -19.69 4.89 1.81
CA THR A 98 -20.25 5.37 3.08
C THR A 98 -19.67 6.71 3.56
N GLY A 99 -18.98 7.47 2.70
CA GLY A 99 -18.44 8.79 3.05
C GLY A 99 -17.31 8.73 4.10
N ARG A 100 -16.40 7.77 3.94
CA ARG A 100 -15.25 7.52 4.81
C ARG A 100 -13.98 7.27 3.99
N LYS A 101 -12.85 7.30 4.68
CA LYS A 101 -11.54 6.88 4.14
C LYS A 101 -10.93 5.83 5.05
N VAL A 102 -10.25 4.85 4.47
CA VAL A 102 -9.59 3.77 5.21
C VAL A 102 -8.12 4.08 5.45
N MET A 103 -7.57 3.62 6.57
CA MET A 103 -6.12 3.67 6.80
C MET A 103 -5.59 2.25 7.00
N TYR A 104 -4.46 1.92 6.38
CA TYR A 104 -3.82 0.62 6.56
C TYR A 104 -2.47 0.79 7.28
N PRO A 105 -2.49 0.86 8.63
CA PRO A 105 -1.25 0.94 9.38
C PRO A 105 -0.49 -0.40 9.29
N PHE A 106 0.83 -0.34 9.32
CA PHE A 106 1.63 -1.55 9.39
C PHE A 106 1.52 -2.17 10.79
N PRO A 107 1.17 -3.47 10.89
CA PRO A 107 1.08 -4.16 12.18
C PRO A 107 2.39 -4.16 12.98
N ALA A 108 3.53 -3.98 12.29
CA ALA A 108 4.86 -3.94 12.88
C ALA A 108 5.26 -2.60 13.52
N ASN A 109 4.39 -1.58 13.50
CA ASN A 109 4.64 -0.32 14.21
C ASN A 109 4.68 -0.56 15.73
N THR A 110 5.41 0.29 16.45
CA THR A 110 5.31 0.32 17.92
C THR A 110 3.92 0.83 18.35
N PRO A 111 3.47 0.54 19.58
CA PRO A 111 2.22 1.05 20.11
C PRO A 111 2.11 2.58 20.02
N GLU A 112 3.17 3.30 20.37
CA GLU A 112 3.23 4.76 20.32
C GLU A 112 3.17 5.26 18.88
N GLY A 113 3.80 4.53 17.94
CA GLY A 113 3.72 4.81 16.51
C GLY A 113 2.29 4.67 15.98
N LEU A 114 1.56 3.64 16.41
CA LEU A 114 0.14 3.46 16.07
C LEU A 114 -0.72 4.58 16.68
N VAL A 115 -0.56 4.89 17.96
CA VAL A 115 -1.26 6.01 18.62
C VAL A 115 -1.03 7.32 17.86
N ARG A 116 0.22 7.59 17.46
CA ARG A 116 0.54 8.78 16.68
C ARG A 116 -0.18 8.84 15.35
N LEU A 117 -0.31 7.71 14.65
CA LEU A 117 -1.08 7.63 13.40
C LEU A 117 -2.57 7.91 13.64
N LEU A 118 -3.14 7.38 14.73
CA LEU A 118 -4.54 7.61 15.10
C LEU A 118 -4.82 9.09 15.37
N GLU A 119 -3.94 9.75 16.12
CA GLU A 119 -4.04 11.19 16.40
C GLU A 119 -3.91 12.03 15.13
N LEU A 120 -2.89 11.78 14.30
CA LEU A 120 -2.65 12.55 13.08
C LEU A 120 -3.76 12.38 12.04
N SER A 121 -4.52 11.29 12.12
CA SER A 121 -5.63 10.98 11.20
C SER A 121 -7.01 11.26 11.80
N ASN A 122 -7.09 11.80 13.02
CA ASN A 122 -8.32 12.02 13.77
C ASN A 122 -9.22 10.76 13.81
N SER A 123 -8.62 9.60 14.08
CA SER A 123 -9.33 8.32 14.12
C SER A 123 -9.98 8.10 15.49
N GLU A 124 -11.29 7.91 15.52
CA GLU A 124 -12.08 7.63 16.74
C GLU A 124 -12.42 6.14 16.91
N VAL A 125 -12.25 5.36 15.84
CA VAL A 125 -12.55 3.94 15.78
C VAL A 125 -11.42 3.24 15.04
N VAL A 126 -11.07 2.04 15.47
CA VAL A 126 -10.18 1.11 14.75
C VAL A 126 -10.91 -0.19 14.45
N LEU A 127 -10.65 -0.75 13.29
CA LEU A 127 -11.18 -2.03 12.85
C LEU A 127 -10.07 -3.09 12.93
N ALA A 128 -10.41 -4.28 13.40
CA ALA A 128 -9.53 -5.43 13.25
C ALA A 128 -10.28 -6.75 13.11
N SER A 129 -9.70 -7.72 12.41
CA SER A 129 -10.23 -9.09 12.46
C SER A 129 -10.02 -9.71 13.85
N VAL A 130 -10.73 -10.82 14.12
CA VAL A 130 -10.61 -11.59 15.37
C VAL A 130 -9.15 -11.91 15.69
N CYS A 131 -8.39 -12.38 14.71
CA CYS A 131 -6.99 -12.79 14.86
C CYS A 131 -5.99 -11.63 14.93
N HIS A 132 -6.38 -10.40 14.54
CA HIS A 132 -5.49 -9.24 14.49
C HIS A 132 -5.79 -8.17 15.54
N LYS A 133 -6.87 -8.30 16.32
CA LYS A 133 -7.21 -7.31 17.36
C LYS A 133 -6.12 -7.08 18.41
N HIS A 134 -5.24 -8.06 18.61
CA HIS A 134 -4.11 -7.97 19.54
C HIS A 134 -3.14 -6.82 19.18
N ILE A 135 -3.07 -6.41 17.90
CA ILE A 135 -2.28 -5.27 17.43
C ILE A 135 -2.72 -3.95 18.08
N TRP A 136 -4.00 -3.85 18.45
CA TRP A 136 -4.57 -2.66 19.07
C TRP A 136 -4.54 -2.67 20.60
N THR A 137 -4.16 -3.78 21.26
CA THR A 137 -4.22 -3.90 22.72
C THR A 137 -3.43 -2.80 23.43
N GLU A 138 -2.15 -2.65 23.11
CA GLU A 138 -1.29 -1.63 23.74
C GLU A 138 -1.65 -0.20 23.30
N PRO A 139 -1.88 0.10 22.00
CA PRO A 139 -2.37 1.41 21.58
C PRO A 139 -3.64 1.88 22.29
N LEU A 140 -4.60 0.99 22.51
CA LEU A 140 -5.87 1.32 23.16
C LEU A 140 -5.76 1.44 24.68
N MET A 141 -4.72 0.88 25.31
CA MET A 141 -4.41 1.23 26.71
C MET A 141 -3.92 2.68 26.84
N LEU A 142 -3.22 3.19 25.82
CA LEU A 142 -2.75 4.58 25.76
C LEU A 142 -3.84 5.57 25.32
N LYS A 143 -4.84 5.08 24.57
CA LYS A 143 -5.99 5.85 24.04
C LYS A 143 -7.31 5.11 24.24
N PRO A 144 -7.78 4.97 25.50
CA PRO A 144 -8.98 4.19 25.82
C PRO A 144 -10.28 4.77 25.26
N GLU A 145 -10.28 6.02 24.80
CA GLU A 145 -11.40 6.66 24.12
C GLU A 145 -11.67 6.11 22.71
N ILE A 146 -10.67 5.48 22.07
CA ILE A 146 -10.80 4.91 20.73
C ILE A 146 -11.51 3.56 20.82
N ARG A 147 -12.55 3.36 20.00
CA ARG A 147 -13.31 2.11 19.99
C ARG A 147 -12.69 1.09 19.04
N LEU A 148 -12.54 -0.15 19.50
CA LEU A 148 -12.22 -1.28 18.64
C LEU A 148 -13.50 -1.94 18.14
N ILE A 149 -13.60 -2.17 16.84
CA ILE A 149 -14.69 -2.96 16.24
C ILE A 149 -14.09 -4.18 15.55
N GLU A 150 -14.62 -5.35 15.90
CA GLU A 150 -14.23 -6.61 15.29
C GLU A 150 -14.87 -6.75 13.91
N VAL A 151 -14.05 -7.05 12.91
CA VAL A 151 -14.48 -7.22 11.52
C VAL A 151 -14.89 -8.67 11.29
N PRO A 152 -16.08 -8.92 10.70
CA PRO A 152 -16.50 -10.24 10.26
C PRO A 152 -15.51 -10.95 9.32
N GLU A 153 -15.66 -12.26 9.22
CA GLU A 153 -14.92 -13.03 8.23
C GLU A 153 -15.36 -12.71 6.81
N ILE A 154 -14.46 -12.93 5.84
CA ILE A 154 -14.70 -12.54 4.45
C ILE A 154 -15.98 -13.18 3.85
N CYS A 155 -16.36 -14.37 4.31
CA CYS A 155 -17.57 -15.07 3.87
C CYS A 155 -18.88 -14.39 4.30
N GLU A 156 -18.85 -13.51 5.30
CA GLU A 156 -20.01 -12.68 5.66
C GLU A 156 -20.24 -11.52 4.68
N PHE A 157 -19.22 -11.18 3.87
CA PHE A 157 -19.34 -10.18 2.81
C PHE A 157 -19.44 -10.82 1.42
N VAL A 158 -18.69 -11.89 1.19
CA VAL A 158 -18.63 -12.61 -0.09
C VAL A 158 -19.50 -13.87 0.00
N HIS A 159 -20.77 -13.72 -0.34
CA HIS A 159 -21.77 -14.79 -0.32
C HIS A 159 -22.84 -14.58 -1.39
N ASP A 160 -23.71 -15.58 -1.60
CA ASP A 160 -24.82 -15.52 -2.58
C ASP A 160 -26.16 -15.04 -2.00
N LYS A 161 -26.22 -14.70 -0.71
CA LYS A 161 -27.44 -14.11 -0.13
C LYS A 161 -27.74 -12.76 -0.79
N HIS A 162 -29.03 -12.44 -0.88
CA HIS A 162 -29.50 -11.14 -1.34
C HIS A 162 -28.98 -10.02 -0.43
N VAL A 163 -28.55 -8.91 -1.04
CA VAL A 163 -28.10 -7.69 -0.36
C VAL A 163 -28.75 -6.52 -1.08
N GLU A 164 -29.38 -5.63 -0.32
CA GLU A 164 -29.92 -4.40 -0.89
C GLU A 164 -28.78 -3.54 -1.46
N PRO A 165 -28.90 -2.99 -2.68
CA PRO A 165 -27.83 -2.17 -3.23
C PRO A 165 -27.53 -0.94 -2.37
N TYR A 166 -26.24 -0.66 -2.12
CA TYR A 166 -25.80 0.57 -1.49
C TYR A 166 -25.45 1.58 -2.60
N LEU A 167 -26.27 2.61 -2.75
CA LEU A 167 -26.11 3.56 -3.86
C LEU A 167 -24.91 4.47 -3.67
N TYR A 168 -24.12 4.63 -4.72
CA TYR A 168 -23.03 5.60 -4.78
C TYR A 168 -23.29 6.62 -5.90
N GLU A 169 -23.73 7.82 -5.51
CA GLU A 169 -24.17 8.86 -6.44
C GLU A 169 -23.08 9.88 -6.80
N ARG A 170 -21.90 9.77 -6.18
CA ARG A 170 -20.86 10.78 -6.30
C ARG A 170 -20.18 10.69 -7.66
N THR A 171 -20.19 11.80 -8.40
CA THR A 171 -19.61 11.87 -9.74
C THR A 171 -18.08 12.07 -9.69
N MET A 172 -17.40 11.80 -10.80
CA MET A 172 -15.97 12.08 -10.94
C MET A 172 -15.65 13.55 -10.67
N ALA A 173 -16.45 14.48 -11.19
CA ALA A 173 -16.24 15.91 -11.00
C ALA A 173 -16.35 16.34 -9.52
N GLU A 174 -17.26 15.72 -8.76
CA GLU A 174 -17.49 16.04 -7.35
C GLU A 174 -16.48 15.39 -6.41
N GLY A 175 -15.91 14.23 -6.79
CA GLY A 175 -15.14 13.40 -5.87
C GLY A 175 -13.72 13.07 -6.30
N ILE A 176 -13.21 13.61 -7.42
CA ILE A 176 -11.83 13.36 -7.87
C ILE A 176 -10.79 13.71 -6.81
N ASP A 177 -11.02 14.75 -6.01
CA ASP A 177 -10.09 15.18 -4.96
C ASP A 177 -10.42 14.60 -3.57
N ASP A 178 -11.45 13.73 -3.47
CA ASP A 178 -11.76 13.11 -2.19
C ASP A 178 -10.71 12.10 -1.75
N ALA A 179 -10.48 12.01 -0.44
CA ALA A 179 -9.56 11.06 0.17
C ALA A 179 -10.19 9.68 0.08
N GLN A 180 -9.43 8.78 -0.53
CA GLN A 180 -9.81 7.39 -0.66
C GLN A 180 -9.24 6.58 0.50
N MET A 181 -7.93 6.72 0.73
CA MET A 181 -7.22 5.97 1.74
C MET A 181 -6.02 6.72 2.29
N LEU A 182 -5.54 6.28 3.46
CA LEU A 182 -4.30 6.72 4.07
C LEU A 182 -3.32 5.55 4.12
N ILE A 183 -2.11 5.79 3.63
CA ILE A 183 -0.95 4.91 3.81
C ILE A 183 0.04 5.58 4.76
N GLN A 184 1.09 4.87 5.18
CA GLN A 184 2.11 5.44 6.07
C GLN A 184 3.50 5.46 5.41
N THR A 185 4.32 6.44 5.79
CA THR A 185 5.77 6.37 5.58
C THR A 185 6.46 5.83 6.83
N SER A 186 7.51 5.02 6.63
CA SER A 186 8.50 4.77 7.67
C SER A 186 9.30 6.06 7.84
N GLY A 187 8.85 6.97 8.70
CA GLY A 187 9.47 8.29 8.85
C GLY A 187 10.97 8.18 9.15
N THR A 188 11.77 9.10 8.58
CA THR A 188 13.17 9.32 8.98
C THR A 188 13.31 9.86 10.41
N THR A 189 12.19 10.28 11.02
CA THR A 189 12.10 10.96 12.31
C THR A 189 11.52 10.07 13.42
N SER A 190 11.91 8.79 13.46
CA SER A 190 11.48 7.74 14.42
C SER A 190 9.99 7.37 14.50
N HIS A 191 9.07 8.21 14.01
CA HIS A 191 7.61 7.97 14.07
C HIS A 191 6.96 7.96 12.69
N PRO A 192 5.97 7.07 12.45
CA PRO A 192 5.26 6.99 11.17
C PRO A 192 4.36 8.21 10.94
N LYS A 193 4.16 8.58 9.67
CA LYS A 193 3.30 9.69 9.24
C LYS A 193 2.28 9.21 8.21
N PRO A 194 1.01 9.63 8.29
CA PRO A 194 0.03 9.31 7.27
C PRO A 194 0.28 10.11 5.99
N ILE A 195 0.08 9.48 4.84
CA ILE A 195 -0.03 10.09 3.52
C ILE A 195 -1.45 9.81 3.03
N VAL A 196 -2.14 10.88 2.66
CA VAL A 196 -3.47 10.80 2.05
C VAL A 196 -3.33 10.50 0.56
N LEU A 197 -4.02 9.47 0.09
CA LEU A 197 -4.22 9.17 -1.33
C LEU A 197 -5.66 9.51 -1.69
N ASN A 198 -5.84 10.39 -2.66
CA ASN A 198 -7.15 10.79 -3.16
C ASN A 198 -7.53 10.01 -4.43
N ASN A 199 -8.76 10.18 -4.89
CA ASN A 199 -9.24 9.49 -6.09
C ASN A 199 -8.46 9.88 -7.36
N ARG A 200 -7.89 11.09 -7.42
CA ARG A 200 -7.01 11.55 -8.50
C ARG A 200 -5.78 10.68 -8.65
N TRP A 201 -5.08 10.41 -7.55
CA TRP A 201 -3.92 9.53 -7.54
C TRP A 201 -4.26 8.16 -8.15
N THR A 202 -5.39 7.57 -7.74
CA THR A 202 -5.83 6.28 -8.27
C THR A 202 -6.19 6.35 -9.76
N LYS A 203 -6.83 7.44 -10.20
CA LYS A 203 -7.16 7.65 -11.61
C LYS A 203 -5.90 7.70 -12.48
N GLU A 204 -4.93 8.54 -12.09
CA GLU A 204 -3.66 8.71 -12.81
C GLU A 204 -2.87 7.40 -12.83
N TYR A 205 -2.82 6.68 -11.69
CA TYR A 205 -2.21 5.36 -11.62
C TYR A 205 -2.84 4.35 -12.60
N LEU A 206 -4.17 4.31 -12.68
CA LEU A 206 -4.88 3.40 -13.60
C LEU A 206 -4.68 3.80 -15.07
N GLU A 207 -4.59 5.09 -15.38
CA GLU A 207 -4.28 5.59 -16.72
C GLU A 207 -2.87 5.14 -17.14
N ASP A 208 -1.88 5.26 -16.25
CA ASP A 208 -0.50 4.83 -16.53
C ASP A 208 -0.39 3.30 -16.69
N VAL A 209 -1.07 2.53 -15.84
CA VAL A 209 -1.14 1.06 -16.01
C VAL A 209 -1.81 0.69 -17.34
N ALA A 210 -2.82 1.44 -17.80
CA ALA A 210 -3.46 1.19 -19.08
C ALA A 210 -2.51 1.44 -20.27
N LEU A 211 -1.55 2.36 -20.15
CA LEU A 211 -0.51 2.59 -21.17
C LEU A 211 0.44 1.39 -21.32
N LEU A 212 0.61 0.58 -20.27
CA LEU A 212 1.40 -0.66 -20.31
C LEU A 212 0.72 -1.81 -21.10
N GLY A 213 -0.47 -1.54 -21.65
CA GLY A 213 -1.29 -2.47 -22.42
C GLY A 213 -2.21 -3.32 -21.54
N LYS A 214 -3.08 -4.12 -22.17
CA LYS A 214 -3.96 -5.06 -21.46
C LYS A 214 -3.13 -6.15 -20.79
N ARG A 215 -2.84 -5.99 -19.50
CA ARG A 215 -2.17 -7.01 -18.68
C ARG A 215 -3.12 -7.47 -17.58
N ASN A 216 -3.21 -8.79 -17.40
CA ASN A 216 -3.77 -9.35 -16.17
C ASN A 216 -2.75 -9.11 -15.06
N GLY A 217 -3.16 -8.45 -13.97
CA GLY A 217 -2.33 -8.26 -12.78
C GLY A 217 -2.48 -9.43 -11.82
N ILE A 218 -1.41 -9.75 -11.10
CA ILE A 218 -1.46 -10.68 -9.96
C ILE A 218 -1.00 -9.90 -8.73
N ILE A 219 -1.84 -9.86 -7.68
CA ILE A 219 -1.40 -9.44 -6.36
C ILE A 219 -0.87 -10.69 -5.65
N LEU A 220 0.43 -10.74 -5.43
CA LEU A 220 1.06 -11.86 -4.75
C LEU A 220 1.06 -11.61 -3.24
N VAL A 221 0.31 -12.43 -2.49
CA VAL A 221 0.41 -12.43 -1.02
C VAL A 221 1.79 -12.94 -0.57
N PRO A 222 2.29 -12.52 0.61
CA PRO A 222 3.66 -12.83 1.04
C PRO A 222 4.02 -14.32 0.99
N ASP A 223 3.08 -15.23 1.27
CA ASP A 223 3.32 -16.67 1.21
C ASP A 223 3.46 -17.21 -0.22
N MET A 224 2.70 -16.69 -1.19
CA MET A 224 2.90 -17.00 -2.61
C MET A 224 4.26 -16.51 -3.10
N LEU A 225 4.68 -15.31 -2.68
CA LEU A 225 6.04 -14.82 -2.96
C LEU A 225 7.09 -15.76 -2.35
N ARG A 226 6.93 -16.21 -1.10
CA ARG A 226 7.86 -17.17 -0.48
C ARG A 226 7.93 -18.49 -1.23
N HIS A 227 6.81 -18.96 -1.80
CA HIS A 227 6.78 -20.18 -2.61
C HIS A 227 7.49 -19.99 -3.95
N LEU A 228 7.18 -18.91 -4.68
CA LEU A 228 7.85 -18.55 -5.93
C LEU A 228 9.36 -18.40 -5.75
N VAL A 229 9.80 -17.81 -4.65
CA VAL A 229 11.22 -17.59 -4.34
C VAL A 229 11.99 -18.90 -4.07
N ARG A 230 11.31 -20.05 -3.90
CA ARG A 230 11.98 -21.37 -3.81
C ARG A 230 12.52 -21.84 -5.16
N ASP A 231 11.88 -21.42 -6.26
CA ASP A 231 12.42 -21.63 -7.60
C ASP A 231 13.52 -20.58 -7.87
N PRO A 232 14.76 -21.00 -8.18
CA PRO A 232 15.85 -20.07 -8.48
C PRO A 232 15.54 -19.11 -9.63
N GLU A 233 14.81 -19.55 -10.65
CA GLU A 233 14.50 -18.73 -11.82
C GLU A 233 13.46 -17.65 -11.48
N ALA A 234 12.36 -18.04 -10.84
CA ALA A 234 11.36 -17.10 -10.31
C ALA A 234 11.96 -16.12 -9.27
N ARG A 235 12.87 -16.60 -8.41
CA ARG A 235 13.60 -15.72 -7.48
C ARG A 235 14.44 -14.68 -8.20
N GLN A 236 15.07 -15.05 -9.32
CA GLN A 236 15.88 -14.12 -10.09
C GLN A 236 15.00 -13.14 -10.86
N SER A 237 13.84 -13.56 -11.36
CA SER A 237 12.91 -12.65 -12.04
C SER A 237 12.31 -11.61 -11.09
N LEU A 238 12.08 -11.94 -9.81
CA LEU A 238 11.56 -11.00 -8.81
C LEU A 238 12.56 -9.88 -8.43
N LYS A 239 13.81 -9.95 -8.88
CA LYS A 239 14.82 -8.89 -8.72
C LYS A 239 14.89 -7.94 -9.92
N LEU A 240 14.10 -8.20 -10.95
CA LEU A 240 14.06 -7.43 -12.17
C LEU A 240 12.89 -6.49 -12.13
N TYR A 241 13.13 -5.24 -12.48
CA TYR A 241 12.13 -4.21 -12.37
C TYR A 241 12.04 -3.35 -13.62
N ASP A 242 10.82 -2.98 -13.98
CA ASP A 242 10.47 -2.22 -15.17
C ASP A 242 9.62 -1.02 -14.75
N TRP A 243 10.27 -0.02 -14.16
CA TRP A 243 9.63 1.22 -13.70
C TRP A 243 9.96 2.45 -14.57
N VAL A 244 10.78 2.29 -15.61
CA VAL A 244 11.26 3.43 -16.41
C VAL A 244 10.14 3.93 -17.33
N GLY A 245 9.81 5.21 -17.21
CA GLY A 245 8.73 5.86 -17.98
C GLY A 245 7.43 6.04 -17.19
N ASP A 246 7.28 5.39 -16.04
CA ASP A 246 6.13 5.55 -15.14
C ASP A 246 6.22 6.90 -14.38
N HIS A 247 5.16 7.71 -14.30
CA HIS A 247 5.11 8.96 -13.50
C HIS A 247 6.36 9.88 -13.54
N GLY A 248 7.03 9.98 -14.69
CA GLY A 248 8.24 10.80 -14.85
C GLY A 248 9.54 10.20 -14.30
N PHE A 249 9.54 8.91 -13.91
CA PHE A 249 10.71 8.16 -13.52
C PHE A 249 11.64 7.90 -14.71
N TYR A 250 12.93 8.13 -14.51
CA TYR A 250 13.98 7.85 -15.47
C TYR A 250 15.27 7.45 -14.76
N MET A 251 16.16 6.79 -15.50
CA MET A 251 17.49 6.41 -15.01
C MET A 251 18.49 7.47 -15.44
N ASP A 252 19.09 8.15 -14.47
CA ASP A 252 20.15 9.14 -14.68
C ASP A 252 21.52 8.47 -14.50
N TYR A 253 22.50 8.76 -15.36
CA TYR A 253 23.81 8.13 -15.27
C TYR A 253 24.54 8.58 -13.99
N TYR A 254 25.06 7.62 -13.21
CA TYR A 254 25.81 7.91 -11.99
C TYR A 254 27.31 7.63 -12.17
N SER A 255 27.69 6.35 -12.31
CA SER A 255 29.09 5.94 -12.53
C SER A 255 29.16 4.50 -13.05
N ASP A 256 30.13 4.18 -13.89
CA ASP A 256 30.34 2.83 -14.42
C ASP A 256 29.06 2.24 -15.07
N ASP A 257 28.54 1.14 -14.52
CA ASP A 257 27.28 0.50 -14.91
C ASP A 257 26.08 0.92 -14.04
N LEU A 258 26.26 1.92 -13.17
CA LEU A 258 25.27 2.40 -12.20
C LEU A 258 24.53 3.63 -12.69
N TYR A 259 23.22 3.60 -12.47
CA TYR A 259 22.28 4.68 -12.76
C TYR A 259 21.47 5.00 -11.50
N GLU A 260 21.23 6.27 -11.24
CA GLU A 260 20.31 6.71 -10.18
C GLU A 260 18.88 6.73 -10.72
N LEU A 261 17.93 6.22 -9.94
CA LEU A 261 16.51 6.44 -10.21
C LEU A 261 16.15 7.88 -9.81
N CYS A 262 15.69 8.64 -10.79
CA CYS A 262 15.25 10.01 -10.61
C CYS A 262 13.81 10.14 -11.08
N THR A 263 13.07 11.11 -10.54
CA THR A 263 11.76 11.48 -11.06
C THR A 263 11.68 12.97 -11.34
N LYS A 264 11.19 13.33 -12.53
CA LYS A 264 10.87 14.71 -12.88
C LYS A 264 9.48 15.04 -12.37
N ARG A 265 9.34 16.22 -11.76
CA ARG A 265 8.04 16.75 -11.36
C ARG A 265 7.12 16.83 -12.57
N GLN A 266 5.94 16.25 -12.44
CA GLN A 266 4.88 16.33 -13.45
C GLN A 266 3.96 17.52 -13.16
N GLN A 267 3.32 18.06 -14.19
CA GLN A 267 2.47 19.25 -14.08
C GLN A 267 1.30 19.08 -13.09
N ASN A 268 0.90 17.82 -12.81
CA ASN A 268 -0.11 17.42 -11.84
C ASN A 268 0.39 16.30 -10.90
N ASP A 269 1.65 16.34 -10.47
CA ASP A 269 2.22 15.27 -9.64
C ASP A 269 1.46 15.09 -8.30
N PRO A 270 0.76 13.95 -8.08
CA PRO A 270 -0.03 13.72 -6.87
C PRO A 270 0.83 13.35 -5.66
N ARG A 271 2.13 13.10 -5.88
CA ARG A 271 3.07 12.70 -4.83
C ARG A 271 3.42 13.91 -3.97
N HIS A 272 3.55 13.72 -2.66
CA HIS A 272 4.15 14.70 -1.73
C HIS A 272 5.69 14.76 -1.94
N VAL A 273 6.13 15.13 -3.14
CA VAL A 273 7.54 15.39 -3.44
C VAL A 273 7.86 16.85 -3.09
N PRO A 274 9.07 17.16 -2.58
CA PRO A 274 9.49 18.54 -2.39
C PRO A 274 9.32 19.36 -3.68
N ALA A 275 9.18 20.68 -3.58
CA ALA A 275 9.04 21.60 -4.73
C ALA A 275 10.34 21.74 -5.53
N ILE A 276 10.91 20.63 -5.98
CA ILE A 276 12.12 20.51 -6.78
C ILE A 276 11.77 19.89 -8.11
N ASP A 277 12.41 20.36 -9.19
CA ASP A 277 12.09 19.91 -10.56
C ASP A 277 12.49 18.45 -10.80
N VAL A 278 13.54 18.00 -10.12
CA VAL A 278 14.02 16.61 -10.14
C VAL A 278 14.19 16.13 -8.71
N PHE A 279 13.53 15.02 -8.38
CA PHE A 279 13.75 14.30 -7.14
C PHE A 279 14.70 13.13 -7.38
N HIS A 280 15.88 13.22 -6.76
CA HIS A 280 16.91 12.19 -6.71
C HIS A 280 16.55 11.19 -5.60
N THR A 281 16.15 9.96 -5.94
CA THR A 281 15.72 8.99 -4.92
C THR A 281 16.89 8.44 -4.11
N ARG A 282 18.12 8.65 -4.60
CA ARG A 282 19.37 8.06 -4.13
C ARG A 282 19.43 6.54 -4.25
N ASP A 283 18.51 5.91 -4.99
CA ASP A 283 18.57 4.48 -5.26
C ASP A 283 19.36 4.23 -6.55
N LEU A 284 20.39 3.39 -6.47
CA LEU A 284 21.21 3.00 -7.60
C LEU A 284 20.69 1.71 -8.24
N TRP A 285 20.84 1.63 -9.56
CA TRP A 285 20.34 0.55 -10.39
C TRP A 285 21.36 0.16 -11.45
N ARG A 286 21.32 -1.11 -11.87
CA ARG A 286 22.07 -1.63 -13.03
C ARG A 286 21.11 -2.23 -14.03
N ALA A 287 21.40 -2.09 -15.32
CA ALA A 287 20.64 -2.76 -16.36
C ALA A 287 20.74 -4.29 -16.19
N ALA A 288 19.63 -4.99 -16.34
CA ALA A 288 19.58 -6.44 -16.25
C ALA A 288 20.26 -7.08 -17.48
N PRO A 289 21.29 -7.94 -17.28
CA PRO A 289 21.95 -8.60 -18.39
C PRO A 289 20.97 -9.43 -19.23
N GLY A 290 20.96 -9.18 -20.55
CA GLY A 290 20.12 -9.94 -21.50
C GLY A 290 18.61 -9.67 -21.40
N ARG A 291 18.16 -8.70 -20.60
CA ARG A 291 16.74 -8.32 -20.47
C ARG A 291 16.59 -6.81 -20.60
N GLY A 292 16.53 -6.33 -21.85
CA GLY A 292 16.34 -4.90 -22.14
C GLY A 292 15.09 -4.33 -21.46
N GLY A 293 15.22 -3.13 -20.91
CA GLY A 293 14.15 -2.45 -20.16
C GLY A 293 14.10 -2.80 -18.66
N PHE A 294 14.70 -3.91 -18.24
CA PHE A 294 14.69 -4.32 -16.83
C PHE A 294 15.94 -3.85 -16.07
N TRP A 295 15.76 -3.55 -14.79
CA TRP A 295 16.77 -3.03 -13.89
C TRP A 295 16.86 -3.85 -12.61
N MET A 296 18.06 -3.92 -12.03
CA MET A 296 18.34 -4.56 -10.75
C MET A 296 18.81 -3.51 -9.74
N ASN A 297 18.31 -3.58 -8.51
CA ASN A 297 18.77 -2.68 -7.45
C ASN A 297 20.27 -2.92 -7.18
N ALA A 298 21.02 -1.83 -7.07
CA ALA A 298 22.46 -1.81 -6.87
C ALA A 298 22.87 -1.06 -5.59
N GLY A 299 21.92 -0.80 -4.69
CA GLY A 299 22.13 -0.09 -3.43
C GLY A 299 21.64 1.35 -3.45
N ARG A 300 22.28 2.20 -2.64
CA ARG A 300 21.96 3.63 -2.51
C ARG A 300 23.21 4.50 -2.58
N VAL A 301 23.02 5.75 -2.96
CA VAL A 301 24.04 6.82 -2.93
C VAL A 301 24.29 7.31 -1.50
N ASP A 302 23.28 7.21 -0.63
CA ASP A 302 23.34 7.69 0.76
C ASP A 302 23.57 6.56 1.78
N ASP A 303 23.75 6.93 3.05
CA ASP A 303 24.06 6.01 4.16
C ASP A 303 22.85 5.21 4.67
N PHE A 304 21.76 5.10 3.90
CA PHE A 304 20.62 4.29 4.32
C PHE A 304 20.84 2.81 4.00
N VAL A 305 20.76 1.98 5.05
CA VAL A 305 20.80 0.52 4.92
C VAL A 305 19.38 -0.04 5.08
N LYS A 306 18.99 -0.91 4.14
CA LYS A 306 17.70 -1.62 4.17
C LYS A 306 17.92 -3.10 4.45
N LEU A 307 17.48 -3.57 5.61
CA LEU A 307 17.51 -4.99 5.96
C LEU A 307 16.44 -5.77 5.19
N SER A 308 16.60 -7.09 5.12
CA SER A 308 15.59 -7.99 4.52
C SER A 308 14.26 -8.00 5.29
N THR A 309 14.26 -7.51 6.53
CA THR A 309 13.06 -7.31 7.36
C THR A 309 12.30 -6.02 7.02
N MET A 310 12.72 -5.30 5.97
CA MET A 310 12.23 -3.96 5.60
C MET A 310 12.55 -2.87 6.62
N THR A 311 13.27 -3.18 7.70
CA THR A 311 13.84 -2.18 8.61
C THR A 311 14.86 -1.34 7.85
N LYS A 312 14.70 -0.02 7.90
CA LYS A 312 15.63 0.95 7.34
C LYS A 312 16.26 1.73 8.48
N PHE A 313 17.55 1.99 8.39
CA PHE A 313 18.26 2.86 9.33
C PHE A 313 19.34 3.64 8.59
N ASN A 314 19.73 4.77 9.17
CA ASN A 314 20.83 5.56 8.67
C ASN A 314 22.12 5.08 9.37
N ALA A 315 23.07 4.54 8.60
CA ALA A 315 24.30 3.95 9.10
C ALA A 315 25.18 5.01 9.79
N ILE A 316 25.33 6.19 9.18
CA ILE A 316 26.24 7.24 9.70
C ILE A 316 25.83 7.72 11.09
N ALA A 317 24.53 7.79 11.38
CA ALA A 317 24.04 8.18 12.69
C ALA A 317 24.49 7.19 13.78
N ILE A 318 24.50 5.89 13.48
CA ILE A 318 24.91 4.84 14.42
C ILE A 318 26.43 4.76 14.47
N GLU A 319 27.12 4.89 13.34
CA GLU A 319 28.59 4.94 13.27
C GLU A 319 29.13 6.09 14.12
N GLN A 320 28.56 7.29 14.03
CA GLN A 320 28.94 8.44 14.86
C GLN A 320 28.78 8.18 16.37
N ILE A 321 27.72 7.46 16.77
CA ILE A 321 27.52 7.08 18.18
C ILE A 321 28.60 6.08 18.63
N VAL A 322 28.96 5.13 17.77
CA VAL A 322 29.96 4.11 18.09
C VAL A 322 31.38 4.69 18.08
N GLU A 323 31.72 5.54 17.10
CA GLU A 323 33.01 6.25 17.00
C GLU A 323 33.21 7.30 18.11
N ALA A 324 32.15 7.71 18.81
CA ALA A 324 32.30 8.54 20.01
C ALA A 324 32.98 7.79 21.17
N ASN A 325 33.11 6.47 21.10
CA ASN A 325 33.82 5.68 22.09
C ASN A 325 35.34 5.71 21.85
N PRO A 326 36.18 6.11 22.83
CA PRO A 326 37.63 6.24 22.65
C PRO A 326 38.36 4.97 22.19
N ILE A 327 37.79 3.78 22.39
CA ILE A 327 38.41 2.51 21.95
C ILE A 327 38.14 2.17 20.47
N VAL A 328 37.35 2.98 19.77
CA VAL A 328 37.00 2.80 18.36
C VAL A 328 37.64 3.91 17.54
N ALA A 329 38.55 3.57 16.63
CA ALA A 329 39.13 4.52 15.68
C ALA A 329 38.13 4.83 14.57
N LYS A 330 37.54 3.77 14.00
CA LYS A 330 36.54 3.85 12.93
C LYS A 330 35.57 2.69 12.98
N CYS A 331 34.39 2.89 12.42
CA CYS A 331 33.48 1.79 12.16
C CYS A 331 32.67 1.98 10.89
N VAL A 332 32.20 0.87 10.33
CA VAL A 332 31.28 0.84 9.20
C VAL A 332 30.13 -0.08 9.53
N ILE A 333 28.91 0.41 9.40
CA ILE A 333 27.69 -0.35 9.60
C ILE A 333 27.13 -0.74 8.24
N ALA A 334 26.89 -2.03 8.08
CA ALA A 334 26.36 -2.59 6.86
C ALA A 334 25.31 -3.66 7.19
N GLY A 335 24.62 -4.14 6.17
CA GLY A 335 23.54 -5.10 6.37
C GLY A 335 22.53 -5.14 5.25
N ASP A 336 22.80 -4.50 4.10
CA ASP A 336 21.83 -4.47 3.01
C ASP A 336 21.39 -5.89 2.65
N SER A 337 20.07 -6.06 2.57
CA SER A 337 19.43 -7.34 2.27
C SER A 337 19.73 -8.48 3.25
N ARG A 338 20.31 -8.21 4.43
CA ARG A 338 20.52 -9.17 5.52
C ARG A 338 19.40 -9.09 6.58
N LYS A 339 19.21 -10.18 7.35
CA LYS A 339 18.23 -10.22 8.45
C LYS A 339 18.58 -9.28 9.61
N LYS A 340 19.86 -9.01 9.81
CA LYS A 340 20.40 -8.15 10.87
C LYS A 340 21.52 -7.31 10.29
N ALA A 341 21.65 -6.08 10.79
CA ALA A 341 22.82 -5.25 10.56
C ALA A 341 24.05 -5.90 11.21
N PHE A 342 25.23 -5.53 10.72
CA PHE A 342 26.52 -5.85 11.32
C PHE A 342 27.39 -4.60 11.29
N ILE A 343 28.38 -4.58 12.17
CA ILE A 343 29.35 -3.49 12.28
C ILE A 343 30.75 -4.06 12.10
N LEU A 344 31.57 -3.38 11.31
CA LEU A 344 33.01 -3.56 11.25
C LEU A 344 33.63 -2.45 12.08
N VAL A 345 34.52 -2.80 13.01
CA VAL A 345 35.13 -1.85 13.95
C VAL A 345 36.64 -1.94 13.80
N GLU A 346 37.26 -0.79 13.55
CA GLU A 346 38.69 -0.58 13.70
C GLU A 346 38.96 -0.08 15.13
N PRO A 347 39.67 -0.85 15.96
CA PRO A 347 40.00 -0.41 17.31
C PRO A 347 41.02 0.72 17.29
N SER A 348 40.94 1.61 18.29
CA SER A 348 41.99 2.61 18.52
C SER A 348 43.32 1.93 18.88
N PRO A 349 44.47 2.48 18.42
CA PRO A 349 45.80 1.94 18.71
C PRO A 349 46.14 1.79 20.20
#